data_AF-A0A7Y5L5E2-F1
#
_entry.id   AF-A0A7Y5L5E2-F1
#
_cell.length_a   1.000
_cell.length_b   1.000
_cell.length_c   1.000
_cell.angle_alpha   90.00
_cell.angle_beta   90.00
_cell.angle_gamma   90.00
#
_symmetry.space_group_name_H-M   'P 1'
#
loop_
_entity.id
_entity.type
_entity.pdbx_description
1 polymer ?
#
loop_
_entity_poly.entity_id
_entity_poly.type
_entity_poly.pdbx_seq_one_letter_code
_entity_poly.pdbx_strand_id
1 'polypeptide(L)'
;MWQKFFVKLSAVLVGVLLIGGTCTPPAPQQRPGNAYDGSAYWARDIAQPLISGFASDAQIYTISGVQVFKDGRLPANQGSWGIVAWSPSQQKEFQVNVRHNGTTSTSTRAQANAPSANNLPLPAGWVNSTDIFNATASHRDPGATVATLAVFNIATYDGPHWGLNFNTGAEPNHYVNFDGTYLGTTP
;
A
#
# COMPACT_ATOMS: atom_id res chain seq x y z
N MET A 1 -22.52 -21.88 -2.26
CA MET A 1 -21.26 -22.46 -2.78
C MET A 1 -20.92 -21.71 -4.05
N TRP A 2 -19.92 -20.83 -4.06
CA TRP A 2 -19.34 -20.34 -5.31
C TRP A 2 -17.89 -19.93 -5.10
N GLN A 3 -17.11 -20.27 -6.12
CA GLN A 3 -15.68 -20.49 -6.11
C GLN A 3 -14.87 -19.22 -5.91
N LYS A 4 -13.93 -19.32 -4.97
CA LYS A 4 -12.85 -18.39 -4.73
C LYS A 4 -11.91 -18.35 -5.95
N PHE A 5 -12.02 -17.34 -6.79
CA PHE A 5 -10.98 -16.98 -7.77
C PHE A 5 -9.89 -16.16 -7.07
N PHE A 6 -9.11 -16.80 -6.19
CA PHE A 6 -7.84 -16.23 -5.75
C PHE A 6 -6.80 -16.51 -6.82
N VAL A 7 -6.42 -15.46 -7.54
CA VAL A 7 -5.27 -15.46 -8.44
C VAL A 7 -4.04 -15.88 -7.62
N LYS A 8 -3.47 -17.01 -8.04
CA LYS A 8 -2.22 -17.56 -7.51
C LYS A 8 -1.11 -16.52 -7.71
N LEU A 9 -0.76 -15.80 -6.65
CA LEU A 9 0.54 -15.13 -6.57
C LEU A 9 1.57 -16.23 -6.34
N SER A 10 2.22 -16.68 -7.40
CA SER A 10 3.29 -17.68 -7.33
C SER A 10 4.41 -17.15 -6.45
N ALA A 11 4.48 -17.68 -5.23
CA ALA A 11 5.58 -17.47 -4.30
C ALA A 11 6.86 -18.02 -4.94
N VAL A 12 7.76 -17.13 -5.35
CA VAL A 12 9.18 -17.51 -5.54
C VAL A 12 9.79 -17.51 -4.14
N LEU A 13 9.67 -18.66 -3.48
CA LEU A 13 10.33 -18.94 -2.21
C LEU A 13 11.80 -19.24 -2.50
N VAL A 14 12.66 -18.21 -2.51
CA VAL A 14 14.11 -18.44 -2.41
C VAL A 14 14.42 -18.77 -0.95
N GLY A 15 14.46 -20.07 -0.66
CA GLY A 15 14.96 -20.58 0.61
C GLY A 15 16.45 -20.34 0.71
N VAL A 16 16.84 -19.36 1.51
CA VAL A 16 18.20 -19.31 2.08
C VAL A 16 18.09 -19.78 3.52
N LEU A 17 18.55 -21.01 3.74
CA LEU A 17 18.76 -21.56 5.08
C LEU A 17 19.93 -20.79 5.71
N LEU A 18 19.65 -19.89 6.65
CA LEU A 18 20.68 -19.24 7.47
C LEU A 18 20.47 -19.61 8.93
N ILE A 19 21.39 -20.41 9.45
CA ILE A 19 21.64 -20.56 10.88
C ILE A 19 22.26 -19.23 11.34
N GLY A 20 21.63 -18.50 12.26
CA GLY A 20 22.27 -17.34 12.89
C GLY A 20 21.31 -16.34 13.54
N GLY A 21 21.24 -16.37 14.88
CA GLY A 21 20.72 -15.32 15.75
C GLY A 21 19.23 -15.01 15.60
N THR A 22 18.48 -14.96 16.70
CA THR A 22 17.20 -14.24 16.73
C THR A 22 17.49 -12.74 16.62
N CYS A 23 17.90 -12.27 15.44
CA CYS A 23 17.76 -10.87 15.08
C CYS A 23 16.26 -10.63 14.90
N THR A 24 15.56 -10.46 16.02
CA THR A 24 14.25 -9.83 15.99
C THR A 24 14.48 -8.49 15.29
N PRO A 25 13.80 -8.22 14.16
CA PRO A 25 13.96 -6.95 13.48
C PRO A 25 13.70 -5.83 14.50
N PRO A 26 14.48 -4.73 14.46
CA PRO A 26 14.33 -3.65 15.41
C PRO A 26 12.87 -3.17 15.42
N ALA A 27 12.37 -2.75 16.58
CA ALA A 27 11.01 -2.24 16.67
C ALA A 27 10.84 -1.02 15.73
N PRO A 28 9.64 -0.80 15.17
CA PRO A 28 9.35 0.39 14.39
C PRO A 28 9.61 1.67 15.18
N GLN A 29 10.45 2.55 14.64
CA GLN A 29 10.73 3.85 15.23
C GLN A 29 9.86 4.93 14.60
N GLN A 30 9.21 5.76 15.42
CA GLN A 30 8.44 6.89 14.90
C GLN A 30 9.34 7.81 14.05
N ARG A 31 8.82 8.24 12.91
CA ARG A 31 9.53 9.16 12.01
C ARG A 31 9.53 10.59 12.58
N PRO A 32 10.71 11.20 12.79
CA PRO A 32 10.80 12.62 13.11
C PRO A 32 10.51 13.47 11.86
N GLY A 33 10.20 14.74 12.05
CA GLY A 33 10.04 15.70 10.94
C GLY A 33 8.58 15.88 10.50
N ASN A 34 8.41 16.33 9.25
CA ASN A 34 7.14 16.81 8.72
C ASN A 34 6.11 15.66 8.64
N ALA A 35 4.83 15.99 8.78
CA ALA A 35 3.71 15.08 8.52
C ALA A 35 3.75 14.49 7.10
N TYR A 36 4.38 15.18 6.14
CA TYR A 36 4.53 14.67 4.78
C TYR A 36 5.49 13.48 4.66
N ASP A 37 6.59 13.46 5.41
CA ASP A 37 7.68 12.49 5.20
C ASP A 37 7.22 11.05 5.49
N GLY A 38 7.54 10.12 4.60
CA GLY A 38 7.14 8.72 4.77
C GLY A 38 5.65 8.45 4.54
N SER A 39 4.83 9.45 4.23
CA SER A 39 3.42 9.26 3.87
C SER A 39 3.25 8.62 2.48
N ALA A 40 2.02 8.22 2.15
CA ALA A 40 1.70 7.68 0.83
C ALA A 40 1.90 8.72 -0.28
N TYR A 41 1.60 10.00 -0.01
CA TYR A 41 1.90 11.08 -0.97
C TYR A 41 3.41 11.24 -1.19
N TRP A 42 4.20 11.23 -0.13
CA TRP A 42 5.66 11.28 -0.25
C TRP A 42 6.20 10.12 -1.12
N ALA A 43 5.68 8.90 -0.92
CA ALA A 43 6.05 7.77 -1.75
C ALA A 43 5.56 7.91 -3.20
N ARG A 44 4.35 8.45 -3.42
CA ARG A 44 3.81 8.74 -4.75
C ARG A 44 4.72 9.70 -5.50
N ASP A 45 5.13 10.79 -4.87
CA ASP A 45 5.99 11.78 -5.52
C ASP A 45 7.37 11.21 -5.88
N ILE A 46 7.91 10.31 -5.06
CA ILE A 46 9.14 9.57 -5.39
C ILE A 46 8.92 8.60 -6.57
N ALA A 47 7.78 7.92 -6.62
CA ALA A 47 7.47 6.94 -7.65
C ALA A 47 7.05 7.57 -9.00
N GLN A 48 6.46 8.76 -8.97
CA GLN A 48 5.84 9.40 -10.14
C GLN A 48 6.80 9.55 -11.33
N PRO A 49 8.07 10.01 -11.15
CA PRO A 49 9.02 10.08 -12.26
C PRO A 49 9.32 8.71 -12.89
N LEU A 50 9.41 7.66 -12.08
CA LEU A 50 9.67 6.29 -12.54
C LEU A 50 8.48 5.74 -13.34
N ILE A 51 7.26 6.02 -12.88
CA ILE A 51 6.02 5.64 -13.57
C ILE A 51 5.92 6.36 -14.91
N SER A 52 6.16 7.68 -14.95
CA SER A 52 6.15 8.44 -16.19
C SER A 52 7.26 8.04 -17.17
N GLY A 53 8.41 7.61 -16.65
CA GLY A 53 9.51 7.10 -17.47
C GLY A 53 9.25 5.69 -18.02
N PHE A 54 8.43 4.89 -17.34
CA PHE A 54 7.97 3.59 -17.82
C PHE A 54 6.98 3.73 -18.98
N ALA A 55 5.93 4.54 -18.82
CA ALA A 55 5.00 4.89 -19.90
C ALA A 55 4.24 6.19 -19.57
N SER A 56 4.01 7.05 -20.58
CA SER A 56 3.27 8.31 -20.40
C SER A 56 1.79 8.12 -20.12
N ASP A 57 1.23 6.98 -20.52
CA ASP A 57 -0.16 6.59 -20.30
C ASP A 57 -0.34 5.67 -19.08
N ALA A 58 0.71 5.46 -18.28
CA ALA A 58 0.62 4.64 -17.07
C ALA A 58 -0.28 5.31 -16.03
N GLN A 59 -1.26 4.57 -15.53
CA GLN A 59 -2.21 5.02 -14.51
C GLN A 59 -2.05 4.20 -13.24
N ILE A 60 -2.19 4.82 -12.07
CA ILE A 60 -2.06 4.14 -10.78
C ILE A 60 -3.37 3.42 -10.45
N TYR A 61 -3.31 2.15 -10.05
CA TYR A 61 -4.48 1.33 -9.68
C TYR A 61 -4.53 0.99 -8.19
N THR A 62 -3.36 0.86 -7.56
CA THR A 62 -3.26 0.45 -6.16
C THR A 62 -2.08 1.14 -5.49
N ILE A 63 -2.29 1.57 -4.26
CA ILE A 63 -1.22 1.95 -3.33
C ILE A 63 -1.30 1.03 -2.13
N SER A 64 -0.20 0.37 -1.76
CA SER A 64 -0.17 -0.56 -0.62
C SER A 64 0.99 -0.22 0.32
N GLY A 65 0.73 -0.06 1.61
CA GLY A 65 1.73 0.14 2.65
C GLY A 65 1.89 -1.09 3.51
N VAL A 66 3.13 -1.42 3.86
CA VAL A 66 3.45 -2.49 4.82
C VAL A 66 4.27 -1.89 5.95
N GLN A 67 3.88 -2.20 7.19
CA GLN A 67 4.45 -1.63 8.41
C GLN A 67 4.37 -0.10 8.42
N VAL A 68 3.18 0.45 8.19
CA VAL A 68 2.94 1.90 8.25
C VAL A 68 2.67 2.27 9.71
N PHE A 69 3.37 3.25 10.26
CA PHE A 69 3.15 3.67 11.64
C PHE A 69 1.73 4.22 11.83
N LYS A 70 1.21 4.18 13.05
CA LYS A 70 -0.18 4.59 13.35
C LYS A 70 -0.50 6.07 13.00
N ASP A 71 0.50 6.89 12.71
CA ASP A 71 0.34 8.25 12.22
C ASP A 71 0.25 8.34 10.68
N GLY A 72 0.19 7.21 9.98
CA GLY A 72 0.06 7.12 8.53
C GLY A 72 1.36 7.30 7.75
N ARG A 73 2.51 7.30 8.42
CA ARG A 73 3.83 7.44 7.79
C ARG A 73 4.62 6.13 7.94
N LEU A 74 5.53 5.85 7.01
CA LEU A 74 6.52 4.80 7.22
C LEU A 74 7.37 5.13 8.46
N PRO A 75 7.62 4.18 9.36
CA PRO A 75 8.61 4.31 10.43
C PRO A 75 9.98 4.79 9.90
N ALA A 76 10.83 5.31 10.78
CA ALA A 76 12.15 5.82 10.39
C ALA A 76 13.10 4.73 9.87
N ASN A 77 12.90 3.48 10.31
CA ASN A 77 13.83 2.36 10.14
C ASN A 77 13.28 1.16 9.36
N GLN A 78 12.01 1.17 8.95
CA GLN A 78 11.37 0.04 8.27
C GLN A 78 10.09 0.43 7.54
N GLY A 79 9.54 -0.54 6.80
CA GLY A 79 8.31 -0.39 6.03
C GLY A 79 8.53 0.07 4.60
N SER A 80 7.47 -0.05 3.81
CA SER A 80 7.47 0.32 2.40
C SER A 80 6.08 0.67 1.90
N TRP A 81 6.03 1.59 0.94
CA TRP A 81 4.88 1.82 0.07
C TRP A 81 5.14 1.17 -1.29
N GLY A 82 4.20 0.39 -1.78
CA GLY A 82 4.14 -0.14 -3.13
C GLY A 82 3.09 0.61 -3.93
N ILE A 83 3.42 1.06 -5.12
CA ILE A 83 2.54 1.77 -6.04
C ILE A 83 2.49 0.97 -7.32
N VAL A 84 1.30 0.49 -7.67
CA VAL A 84 1.06 -0.33 -8.85
C VAL A 84 0.40 0.53 -9.91
N ALA A 85 1.09 0.68 -11.04
CA ALA A 85 0.60 1.35 -12.23
C ALA A 85 0.44 0.37 -13.39
N TRP A 86 -0.43 0.70 -14.34
CA TRP A 86 -0.62 -0.06 -15.55
C TRP A 86 -0.70 0.85 -16.77
N SER A 87 -0.07 0.43 -17.86
CA SER A 87 -0.07 1.14 -19.14
C SER A 87 -0.94 0.38 -20.16
N PRO A 88 -2.00 0.99 -20.68
CA PRO A 88 -2.79 0.44 -21.78
C PRO A 88 -1.97 0.17 -23.04
N SER A 89 -1.11 1.10 -23.44
CA SER A 89 -0.31 0.97 -24.67
C SER A 89 0.75 -0.13 -24.57
N GLN A 90 1.29 -0.38 -23.38
CA GLN A 90 2.30 -1.42 -23.18
C GLN A 90 1.73 -2.76 -22.72
N GLN A 91 0.46 -2.80 -22.27
CA GLN A 91 -0.16 -3.99 -21.67
C GLN A 91 0.71 -4.62 -20.57
N LYS A 92 1.21 -3.76 -19.69
CA LYS A 92 2.16 -4.11 -18.64
C LYS A 92 1.80 -3.39 -17.36
N GLU A 93 1.98 -4.11 -16.27
CA GLU A 93 1.94 -3.57 -14.92
C GLU A 93 3.37 -3.22 -14.48
N PHE A 94 3.50 -2.06 -13.84
CA PHE A 94 4.74 -1.55 -13.28
C PHE A 94 4.51 -1.23 -11.81
N GLN A 95 5.27 -1.89 -10.94
CA GLN A 95 5.24 -1.65 -9.51
C GLN A 95 6.50 -0.92 -9.08
N VAL A 96 6.33 0.16 -8.33
CA VAL A 96 7.41 0.87 -7.64
C VAL A 96 7.24 0.66 -6.15
N ASN A 97 8.26 0.10 -5.49
CA ASN A 97 8.34 0.00 -4.04
C ASN A 97 9.29 1.05 -3.49
N VAL A 98 8.78 1.95 -2.65
CA VAL A 98 9.52 3.00 -1.94
C VAL A 98 9.69 2.58 -0.49
N ARG A 99 10.94 2.37 -0.05
CA ARG A 99 11.25 2.02 1.34
C ARG A 99 11.32 3.26 2.23
N HIS A 100 11.30 3.06 3.54
CA HIS A 100 11.39 4.12 4.55
C HIS A 100 12.53 5.14 4.36
N ASN A 101 13.65 4.76 3.75
CA ASN A 101 14.79 5.65 3.49
C ASN A 101 14.72 6.33 2.10
N GLY A 102 13.60 6.21 1.40
CA GLY A 102 13.40 6.77 0.06
C GLY A 102 14.00 5.94 -1.08
N THR A 103 14.70 4.85 -0.78
CA THR A 103 15.22 3.96 -1.83
C THR A 103 14.07 3.26 -2.54
N THR A 104 14.22 3.12 -3.86
CA THR A 104 13.21 2.51 -4.72
C THR A 104 13.67 1.16 -5.25
N SER A 105 12.71 0.31 -5.55
CA SER A 105 12.89 -0.89 -6.39
C SER A 105 11.67 -1.03 -7.28
N THR A 106 11.87 -1.59 -8.47
CA THR A 106 10.82 -1.67 -9.48
C THR A 106 10.66 -3.09 -9.98
N SER A 107 9.44 -3.47 -10.33
CA SER A 107 9.17 -4.70 -11.08
C SER A 107 8.19 -4.40 -12.20
N THR A 108 8.35 -5.13 -13.31
CA THR A 108 7.45 -5.06 -14.46
C THR A 108 6.95 -6.47 -14.75
N ARG A 109 5.66 -6.60 -15.03
CA ARG A 109 5.09 -7.86 -15.51
C ARG A 109 4.14 -7.63 -16.67
N ALA A 110 4.07 -8.60 -17.56
CA ALA A 110 3.05 -8.62 -18.61
C ALA A 110 1.67 -8.72 -17.96
N GLN A 111 0.75 -7.86 -18.40
CA GLN A 111 -0.59 -7.76 -17.82
C GLN A 111 -1.52 -7.19 -18.90
N ALA A 112 -2.18 -8.10 -19.63
CA ALA A 112 -2.94 -7.75 -20.83
C ALA A 112 -4.11 -6.78 -20.58
N ASN A 113 -4.68 -6.84 -19.38
CA ASN A 113 -5.83 -6.05 -18.95
C ASN A 113 -5.50 -5.27 -17.69
N ALA A 114 -6.20 -4.16 -17.45
CA ALA A 114 -6.06 -3.35 -16.25
C ALA A 114 -6.07 -4.19 -14.95
N PRO A 115 -5.26 -3.85 -13.91
CA PRO A 115 -5.21 -4.57 -12.64
C PRO A 115 -6.53 -4.45 -11.83
N SER A 116 -7.28 -5.56 -11.74
CA SER A 116 -8.45 -5.87 -10.86
C SER A 116 -9.48 -4.75 -10.55
N ALA A 117 -10.42 -4.92 -9.62
CA ALA A 117 -11.70 -5.62 -9.85
C ALA A 117 -12.78 -4.74 -10.54
N ASN A 118 -12.51 -3.44 -10.75
CA ASN A 118 -13.41 -2.50 -11.43
C ASN A 118 -12.80 -1.89 -12.71
N ASN A 119 -11.56 -2.26 -13.08
CA ASN A 119 -10.84 -1.73 -14.26
C ASN A 119 -10.71 -0.19 -14.30
N LEU A 120 -10.73 0.46 -13.14
CA LEU A 120 -10.63 1.91 -13.03
C LEU A 120 -9.32 2.30 -12.32
N PRO A 121 -8.58 3.29 -12.84
CA PRO A 121 -7.45 3.85 -12.13
C PRO A 121 -7.94 4.60 -10.88
N LEU A 122 -7.06 4.73 -9.90
CA LEU A 122 -7.30 5.59 -8.75
C LEU A 122 -7.58 7.03 -9.20
N PRO A 123 -8.50 7.74 -8.54
CA PRO A 123 -8.75 9.14 -8.82
C PRO A 123 -7.48 9.97 -8.59
N ALA A 124 -7.32 11.11 -9.26
CA ALA A 124 -6.13 11.96 -9.13
C ALA A 124 -6.01 12.64 -7.75
N GLY A 125 -7.10 12.72 -6.98
CA GLY A 125 -7.14 13.33 -5.66
C GLY A 125 -7.74 12.39 -4.61
N TRP A 126 -7.07 12.30 -3.46
CA TRP A 126 -7.47 11.54 -2.28
C TRP A 126 -6.76 12.10 -1.06
N VAL A 127 -7.31 11.97 0.13
CA VAL A 127 -6.68 12.44 1.36
C VAL A 127 -5.39 11.64 1.65
N ASN A 128 -4.37 12.30 2.18
CA ASN A 128 -3.07 11.66 2.44
C ASN A 128 -3.18 10.58 3.53
N SER A 129 -2.26 9.62 3.53
CA SER A 129 -2.28 8.51 4.48
C SER A 129 -2.26 8.95 5.95
N THR A 130 -1.69 10.12 6.27
CA THR A 130 -1.71 10.67 7.63
C THR A 130 -3.13 10.92 8.16
N ASP A 131 -3.97 11.53 7.34
CA ASP A 131 -5.34 11.88 7.71
C ASP A 131 -6.25 10.65 7.65
N ILE A 132 -6.04 9.77 6.66
CA ILE A 132 -6.69 8.46 6.58
C ILE A 132 -6.45 7.65 7.86
N PHE A 133 -5.19 7.61 8.32
CA PHE A 133 -4.86 6.94 9.55
C PHE A 133 -5.50 7.68 10.73
N ASN A 134 -5.41 9.00 10.80
CA ASN A 134 -6.03 9.77 11.88
C ASN A 134 -7.54 9.49 12.04
N ALA A 135 -8.28 9.27 10.93
CA ALA A 135 -9.70 8.89 10.97
C ALA A 135 -9.98 7.57 11.72
N THR A 136 -8.98 6.68 11.82
CA THR A 136 -9.09 5.41 12.55
C THR A 136 -8.57 5.48 13.99
N ALA A 137 -8.08 6.64 14.46
CA ALA A 137 -7.34 6.76 15.72
C ALA A 137 -8.09 6.21 16.95
N SER A 138 -9.40 6.46 17.05
CA SER A 138 -10.26 5.99 18.17
C SER A 138 -10.74 4.54 18.05
N HIS A 139 -10.43 3.85 16.94
CA HIS A 139 -10.99 2.53 16.61
C HIS A 139 -9.94 1.42 16.60
N ARG A 140 -8.66 1.78 16.71
CA ARG A 140 -7.54 0.82 16.68
C ARG A 140 -7.42 0.09 18.01
N ASP A 141 -6.81 -1.09 17.95
CA ASP A 141 -6.34 -1.78 19.13
C ASP A 141 -5.36 -0.88 19.93
N PRO A 142 -5.50 -0.76 21.27
CA PRO A 142 -4.62 0.08 22.10
C PRO A 142 -3.13 -0.27 22.01
N GLY A 143 -2.80 -1.53 21.69
CA GLY A 143 -1.44 -2.03 21.52
C GLY A 143 -0.87 -1.85 20.10
N ALA A 144 -1.68 -1.40 19.13
CA ALA A 144 -1.24 -1.24 17.76
C ALA A 144 -0.21 -0.10 17.62
N THR A 145 0.96 -0.44 17.09
CA THR A 145 2.04 0.53 16.78
C THR A 145 2.12 0.84 15.30
N VAL A 146 1.81 -0.15 14.46
CA VAL A 146 1.81 -0.06 13.00
C VAL A 146 0.57 -0.74 12.42
N ALA A 147 0.15 -0.30 11.24
CA ALA A 147 -0.63 -1.12 10.34
C ALA A 147 0.27 -2.16 9.65
N THR A 148 -0.12 -3.43 9.71
CA THR A 148 0.53 -4.53 9.00
C THR A 148 0.35 -4.38 7.48
N LEU A 149 -0.83 -3.93 7.07
CA LEU A 149 -1.18 -3.65 5.67
C LEU A 149 -2.10 -2.43 5.59
N ALA A 150 -1.82 -1.54 4.65
CA ALA A 150 -2.73 -0.48 4.23
C ALA A 150 -2.89 -0.57 2.71
N VAL A 151 -4.10 -0.52 2.17
CA VAL A 151 -4.34 -0.59 0.73
C VAL A 151 -5.33 0.48 0.32
N PHE A 152 -4.93 1.36 -0.59
CA PHE A 152 -5.81 2.25 -1.33
C PHE A 152 -6.06 1.67 -2.71
N ASN A 153 -7.31 1.33 -3.00
CA ASN A 153 -7.75 0.80 -4.28
C ASN A 153 -9.23 1.14 -4.51
N ILE A 154 -9.71 0.91 -5.73
CA ILE A 154 -11.14 0.85 -6.01
C ILE A 154 -11.57 -0.60 -5.82
N ALA A 155 -12.25 -0.93 -4.71
CA ALA A 155 -12.86 -2.24 -4.55
C ALA A 155 -14.25 -2.29 -5.19
N THR A 156 -14.79 -3.50 -5.36
CA THR A 156 -16.10 -3.80 -5.99
C THR A 156 -17.32 -3.24 -5.24
N TYR A 157 -17.12 -2.51 -4.13
CA TYR A 157 -18.14 -2.03 -3.21
C TYR A 157 -18.22 -0.49 -3.21
N ASP A 158 -18.49 0.15 -4.35
CA ASP A 158 -18.84 1.60 -4.43
C ASP A 158 -17.72 2.66 -4.43
N GLY A 159 -16.46 2.32 -4.72
CA GLY A 159 -15.45 3.33 -5.07
C GLY A 159 -14.11 3.22 -4.34
N PRO A 160 -13.25 4.26 -4.43
CA PRO A 160 -11.91 4.25 -3.88
C PRO A 160 -11.92 4.38 -2.35
N HIS A 161 -11.29 3.44 -1.67
CA HIS A 161 -11.15 3.48 -0.22
C HIS A 161 -9.81 2.91 0.24
N TRP A 162 -9.43 3.29 1.45
CA TRP A 162 -8.33 2.74 2.20
C TRP A 162 -8.82 1.61 3.10
N GLY A 163 -8.34 0.40 2.85
CA GLY A 163 -8.38 -0.69 3.81
C GLY A 163 -7.13 -0.67 4.69
N LEU A 164 -7.29 -0.54 6.00
CA LEU A 164 -6.21 -0.60 6.97
C LEU A 164 -6.32 -1.87 7.81
N ASN A 165 -5.19 -2.53 8.04
CA ASN A 165 -5.05 -3.65 8.94
C ASN A 165 -4.01 -3.33 10.03
N PHE A 166 -4.44 -3.28 11.29
CA PHE A 166 -3.54 -3.11 12.45
C PHE A 166 -3.19 -4.41 13.18
N ASN A 167 -3.83 -5.51 12.83
CA ASN A 167 -3.65 -6.83 13.42
C ASN A 167 -2.92 -7.79 12.45
N THR A 168 -2.56 -8.99 12.90
CA THR A 168 -2.02 -10.02 11.99
C THR A 168 -3.18 -10.76 11.33
N GLY A 169 -3.64 -10.31 10.17
CA GLY A 169 -4.71 -10.95 9.40
C GLY A 169 -4.65 -10.51 7.94
N ALA A 170 -5.09 -11.35 6.99
CA ALA A 170 -4.90 -11.11 5.57
C ALA A 170 -5.81 -10.03 4.95
N GLU A 171 -6.87 -9.61 5.68
CA GLU A 171 -7.88 -8.67 5.18
C GLU A 171 -7.89 -7.38 6.01
N PRO A 172 -8.09 -6.20 5.41
CA PRO A 172 -8.29 -4.95 6.15
C PRO A 172 -9.39 -5.07 7.21
N ASN A 173 -9.15 -4.50 8.40
CA ASN A 173 -10.14 -4.48 9.48
C ASN A 173 -10.77 -3.09 9.70
N HIS A 174 -10.29 -2.06 8.99
CA HIS A 174 -10.85 -0.73 8.99
C HIS A 174 -10.90 -0.18 7.57
N TYR A 175 -12.01 0.44 7.21
CA TYR A 175 -12.22 1.07 5.91
C TYR A 175 -12.39 2.57 6.10
N VAL A 176 -11.70 3.35 5.28
CA VAL A 176 -11.78 4.81 5.24
C VAL A 176 -11.96 5.21 3.79
N ASN A 177 -12.97 6.02 3.50
CA ASN A 177 -13.18 6.55 2.16
C ASN A 177 -11.99 7.41 1.71
N PHE A 178 -11.81 7.60 0.40
CA PHE A 178 -10.70 8.40 -0.13
C PHE A 178 -10.70 9.86 0.36
N ASP A 179 -11.83 10.37 0.85
CA ASP A 179 -11.98 11.71 1.43
C ASP A 179 -11.65 11.79 2.94
N GLY A 180 -11.25 10.68 3.56
CA GLY A 180 -10.95 10.62 5.00
C GLY A 180 -12.11 10.19 5.90
N THR A 181 -13.29 9.95 5.35
CA THR A 181 -14.45 9.50 6.14
C THR A 181 -14.27 8.04 6.58
N TYR A 182 -14.31 7.77 7.89
CA TYR A 182 -14.25 6.40 8.40
C TYR A 182 -15.57 5.66 8.13
N LEU A 183 -15.48 4.47 7.54
CA LEU A 183 -16.63 3.64 7.12
C LEU A 183 -16.93 2.50 8.10
N GLY A 184 -15.98 2.15 8.98
CA GLY A 184 -16.14 1.04 9.92
C GLY A 184 -15.23 -0.15 9.58
N THR A 185 -15.62 -1.34 10.06
CA THR A 185 -14.91 -2.61 9.82
C THR A 185 -15.45 -3.38 8.61
N THR A 186 -16.42 -2.80 7.92
CA THR A 186 -17.03 -3.30 6.69
C THR A 186 -17.11 -2.13 5.71
N PRO A 187 -16.71 -2.31 4.44
CA PRO A 187 -16.83 -1.27 3.42
C PRO A 187 -18.29 -0.96 3.09
#